data_AF-A0AAW4WLK1-F1
#
_entry.id   AF-A0AAW4WLK1-F1
#
_cell.length_a   1.000
_cell.length_b   1.000
_cell.length_c   1.000
_cell.angle_alpha   90.00
_cell.angle_beta   90.00
_cell.angle_gamma   90.00
#
_symmetry.space_group_name_H-M   'P 1'
#
loop_
_entity.id
_entity.type
_entity.pdbx_description
1 polymer ?
#
loop_
_entity_poly.entity_id
_entity_poly.type
_entity_poly.pdbx_seq_one_letter_code
_entity_poly.pdbx_strand_id
1 'polypeptide(L)'
;MGKEPLKENTNVYFQARKRAAMSNDRLFSRENAAELLGISTYTLADYELGNTKVVPVDKVVLMADLYNAPELITGYCKYQCPIHGFMPLATEEKNLQGIALRLLKGLNDDDMQELKTSMIDILEDGKVSDDELTEFKKLMEHLDRLAEIISELKLAGEKILKGR
;
A
#
# COMPACT_ATOMS: atom_id res chain seq x y z
N MET A 1 -6.53 23.79 36.86
CA MET A 1 -7.13 23.10 35.71
C MET A 1 -6.20 21.98 35.30
N GLY A 2 -6.62 20.74 35.46
CA GLY A 2 -5.78 19.56 35.22
C GLY A 2 -5.42 19.46 33.74
N LYS A 3 -4.13 19.39 33.44
CA LYS A 3 -3.66 18.92 32.13
C LYS A 3 -3.97 17.42 32.09
N GLU A 4 -5.15 17.06 31.59
CA GLU A 4 -5.33 15.71 31.05
C GLU A 4 -4.23 15.49 30.00
N PRO A 5 -3.48 14.38 30.07
CA PRO A 5 -2.55 14.06 29.00
C PRO A 5 -3.38 13.94 27.72
N LEU A 6 -3.06 14.79 26.73
CA LEU A 6 -3.65 14.71 25.39
C LEU A 6 -3.53 13.25 24.96
N LYS A 7 -4.67 12.54 24.84
CA LYS A 7 -4.70 11.22 24.22
C LYS A 7 -4.00 11.36 22.89
N GLU A 8 -2.81 10.76 22.77
CA GLU A 8 -2.04 10.80 21.55
C GLU A 8 -2.93 10.20 20.46
N ASN A 9 -3.25 11.01 19.44
CA ASN A 9 -4.17 10.56 18.41
C ASN A 9 -3.47 9.48 17.59
N THR A 10 -3.94 8.25 17.72
CA THR A 10 -3.37 7.05 17.08
C THR A 10 -3.87 6.82 15.66
N ASN A 11 -4.72 7.70 15.14
CA ASN A 11 -5.25 7.59 13.79
C ASN A 11 -4.13 7.71 12.74
N VAL A 12 -4.15 6.82 11.76
CA VAL A 12 -3.12 6.70 10.72
C VAL A 12 -2.94 7.98 9.90
N TYR A 13 -4.02 8.70 9.58
CA TYR A 13 -3.96 9.93 8.78
C TYR A 13 -3.37 11.09 9.57
N PHE A 14 -3.70 11.18 10.87
CA PHE A 14 -3.11 12.18 11.76
C PHE A 14 -1.61 11.95 11.93
N GLN A 15 -1.23 10.71 12.22
CA GLN A 15 0.18 10.34 12.40
C GLN A 15 1.00 10.57 11.13
N ALA A 16 0.47 10.19 9.96
CA ALA A 16 1.13 10.40 8.68
C ALA A 16 1.36 11.90 8.41
N ARG A 17 0.34 12.75 8.61
CA ARG A 17 0.51 14.20 8.45
C ARG A 17 1.53 14.77 9.41
N LYS A 18 1.50 14.37 10.69
CA LYS A 18 2.48 14.85 11.68
C LYS A 18 3.90 14.40 11.38
N ARG A 19 4.08 13.22 10.81
CA ARG A 19 5.37 12.76 10.31
C ARG A 19 5.85 13.60 9.13
N ALA A 20 4.98 13.84 8.14
CA ALA A 20 5.29 14.67 6.99
C ALA A 20 5.55 16.14 7.35
N ALA A 21 4.91 16.64 8.41
CA ALA A 21 5.14 17.98 8.94
C ALA A 21 6.56 18.17 9.51
N MET A 22 7.31 17.09 9.79
CA MET A 22 8.71 17.20 10.21
C MET A 22 9.64 17.64 9.06
N SER A 23 9.24 17.42 7.81
CA SER A 23 9.98 17.82 6.61
C SER A 23 9.28 18.90 5.78
N ASN A 24 8.01 19.16 6.02
CA ASN A 24 7.22 20.17 5.32
C ASN A 24 6.34 20.99 6.27
N ASP A 25 6.77 22.20 6.61
CA ASP A 25 6.09 23.11 7.55
C ASP A 25 4.63 23.42 7.15
N ARG A 26 4.31 23.33 5.85
CA ARG A 26 2.94 23.57 5.36
C ARG A 26 1.95 22.51 5.86
N LEU A 27 2.42 21.35 6.31
CA LEU A 27 1.58 20.27 6.84
C LEU A 27 1.40 20.34 8.36
N PHE A 28 2.07 21.28 9.02
CA PHE A 28 2.04 21.41 10.49
C PHE A 28 0.64 21.73 11.01
N SER A 29 0.00 22.74 10.40
CA SER A 29 -1.39 23.12 10.69
C SER A 29 -2.36 22.23 9.90
N ARG A 30 -3.53 21.97 10.48
CA ARG A 30 -4.57 21.21 9.78
C ARG A 30 -5.16 22.04 8.66
N GLU A 31 -5.21 23.34 8.84
CA GLU A 31 -5.74 24.33 7.91
C GLU A 31 -5.02 24.28 6.56
N ASN A 32 -3.70 24.39 6.59
CA ASN A 32 -2.88 24.38 5.38
C ASN A 32 -2.88 23.00 4.70
N ALA A 33 -2.87 21.91 5.48
CA ALA A 33 -2.95 20.56 4.93
C ALA A 33 -4.30 20.31 4.25
N ALA A 34 -5.40 20.78 4.83
CA ALA A 34 -6.73 20.65 4.24
C ALA A 34 -6.85 21.45 2.94
N GLU A 35 -6.26 22.66 2.90
CA GLU A 35 -6.17 23.47 1.68
C GLU A 35 -5.42 22.73 0.56
N LEU A 36 -4.24 22.15 0.87
CA LEU A 36 -3.45 21.37 -0.08
C LEU A 36 -4.17 20.12 -0.59
N LEU A 37 -5.03 19.52 0.24
CA LEU A 37 -5.86 18.36 -0.12
C LEU A 37 -7.18 18.75 -0.83
N GLY A 38 -7.48 20.06 -0.93
CA GLY A 38 -8.71 20.57 -1.52
C GLY A 38 -9.96 20.15 -0.74
N ILE A 39 -9.88 20.10 0.58
CA ILE A 39 -11.00 19.75 1.48
C ILE A 39 -11.16 20.79 2.59
N SER A 40 -12.30 20.78 3.27
CA SER A 40 -12.48 21.65 4.43
C SER A 40 -11.62 21.17 5.61
N THR A 41 -11.22 22.11 6.45
CA THR A 41 -10.45 21.82 7.69
C THR A 41 -11.21 20.90 8.63
N TYR A 42 -12.54 21.03 8.66
CA TYR A 42 -13.45 20.17 9.40
C TYR A 42 -13.45 18.74 8.85
N THR A 43 -13.52 18.57 7.52
CA THR A 43 -13.46 17.26 6.86
C THR A 43 -12.15 16.54 7.17
N LEU A 44 -11.02 17.24 7.11
CA LEU A 44 -9.74 16.65 7.49
C LEU A 44 -9.71 16.26 8.98
N ALA A 45 -10.32 17.06 9.85
CA ALA A 45 -10.45 16.72 11.26
C ALA A 45 -11.24 15.43 11.48
N ASP A 46 -12.35 15.24 10.76
CA ASP A 46 -13.15 14.00 10.84
C ASP A 46 -12.39 12.76 10.41
N TYR A 47 -11.52 12.88 9.39
CA TYR A 47 -10.65 11.79 8.95
C TYR A 47 -9.61 11.45 10.02
N GLU A 48 -8.94 12.48 10.55
CA GLU A 48 -7.92 12.35 11.58
C GLU A 48 -8.45 11.87 12.93
N LEU A 49 -9.71 12.15 13.25
CA LEU A 49 -10.35 11.70 14.49
C LEU A 49 -10.98 10.32 14.34
N GLY A 50 -11.05 9.77 13.12
CA GLY A 50 -11.71 8.49 12.85
C GLY A 50 -13.24 8.56 12.88
N ASN A 51 -13.82 9.75 12.81
CA ASN A 51 -15.28 9.93 12.72
C ASN A 51 -15.81 9.41 11.39
N THR A 52 -15.01 9.55 10.32
CA THR A 52 -15.33 8.98 9.01
C THR A 52 -14.90 7.52 8.95
N LYS A 53 -15.87 6.61 8.89
CA LYS A 53 -15.60 5.15 8.84
C LYS A 53 -14.88 4.70 7.56
N VAL A 54 -15.22 5.31 6.43
CA VAL A 54 -14.62 5.02 5.12
C VAL A 54 -14.25 6.35 4.48
N VAL A 55 -12.97 6.70 4.52
CA VAL A 55 -12.46 7.90 3.84
C VAL A 55 -12.56 7.68 2.32
N PRO A 56 -12.94 8.70 1.53
CA PRO A 56 -12.95 8.58 0.07
C PRO A 56 -11.57 8.18 -0.47
N VAL A 57 -11.54 7.21 -1.40
CA VAL A 57 -10.29 6.64 -1.94
C VAL A 57 -9.39 7.70 -2.57
N ASP A 58 -9.96 8.63 -3.33
CA ASP A 58 -9.21 9.73 -3.95
C ASP A 58 -8.48 10.58 -2.91
N LYS A 59 -9.08 10.80 -1.74
CA LYS A 59 -8.47 11.56 -0.65
C LYS A 59 -7.35 10.78 0.05
N VAL A 60 -7.49 9.47 0.16
CA VAL A 60 -6.41 8.61 0.70
C VAL A 60 -5.19 8.62 -0.22
N VAL A 61 -5.40 8.54 -1.53
CA VAL A 61 -4.31 8.63 -2.53
C VAL A 61 -3.61 9.99 -2.43
N LEU A 62 -4.38 11.09 -2.42
CA LEU A 62 -3.82 12.43 -2.27
C LEU A 62 -3.05 12.61 -0.96
N MET A 63 -3.54 12.05 0.15
CA MET A 63 -2.82 12.08 1.43
C MET A 63 -1.53 11.25 1.38
N ALA A 64 -1.56 10.07 0.77
CA ALA A 64 -0.37 9.22 0.64
C ALA A 64 0.73 9.94 -0.15
N ASP A 65 0.36 10.57 -1.27
CA ASP A 65 1.30 11.33 -2.10
C ASP A 65 1.80 12.58 -1.36
N LEU A 66 0.89 13.38 -0.80
CA LEU A 66 1.24 14.64 -0.13
C LEU A 66 2.08 14.42 1.13
N TYR A 67 1.84 13.34 1.88
CA TYR A 67 2.54 13.02 3.11
C TYR A 67 3.77 12.12 2.88
N ASN A 68 4.01 11.69 1.64
CA ASN A 68 5.01 10.69 1.28
C ASN A 68 4.88 9.42 2.15
N ALA A 69 3.64 8.94 2.31
CA ALA A 69 3.25 7.84 3.19
C ALA A 69 2.46 6.78 2.39
N PRO A 70 3.13 6.00 1.52
CA PRO A 70 2.47 4.99 0.70
C PRO A 70 1.76 3.90 1.53
N GLU A 71 2.16 3.70 2.79
CA GLU A 71 1.48 2.79 3.71
C GLU A 71 0.02 3.16 4.00
N LEU A 72 -0.40 4.40 3.75
CA LEU A 72 -1.80 4.82 3.87
C LEU A 72 -2.69 4.10 2.85
N ILE A 73 -2.19 3.87 1.63
CA ILE A 73 -2.94 3.17 0.58
C ILE A 73 -3.12 1.70 0.98
N THR A 74 -2.04 1.02 1.32
CA THR A 74 -2.09 -0.41 1.68
C THR A 74 -2.87 -0.65 2.97
N GLY A 75 -2.73 0.24 3.96
CA GLY A 75 -3.51 0.24 5.20
C GLY A 75 -5.01 0.45 4.96
N TYR A 76 -5.38 1.40 4.11
CA TYR A 76 -6.78 1.61 3.72
C TYR A 76 -7.35 0.35 3.07
N CYS A 77 -6.62 -0.25 2.14
CA CYS A 77 -7.11 -1.41 1.39
C CYS A 77 -7.30 -2.64 2.27
N LYS A 78 -6.49 -2.80 3.31
CA LYS A 78 -6.59 -3.90 4.28
C LYS A 78 -7.72 -3.71 5.30
N TYR A 79 -7.97 -2.49 5.76
CA TYR A 79 -8.82 -2.25 6.94
C TYR A 79 -10.07 -1.39 6.71
N GLN A 80 -10.12 -0.58 5.65
CA GLN A 80 -11.19 0.40 5.41
C GLN A 80 -11.90 0.22 4.07
N CYS A 81 -11.20 -0.30 3.05
CA CYS A 81 -11.78 -0.48 1.73
C CYS A 81 -12.95 -1.47 1.78
N PRO A 82 -14.17 -1.06 1.38
CA PRO A 82 -15.33 -1.95 1.42
C PRO A 82 -15.18 -3.16 0.47
N ILE A 83 -14.29 -3.06 -0.52
CA ILE A 83 -14.00 -4.09 -1.52
C ILE A 83 -12.82 -5.00 -1.06
N HIS A 84 -12.05 -4.60 -0.03
CA HIS A 84 -10.86 -5.30 0.48
C HIS A 84 -9.77 -5.62 -0.58
N GLY A 85 -9.73 -4.92 -1.72
CA GLY A 85 -9.09 -5.42 -2.94
C GLY A 85 -8.16 -4.45 -3.66
N PHE A 86 -7.00 -4.14 -3.07
CA PHE A 86 -5.87 -3.54 -3.80
C PHE A 86 -4.64 -4.42 -3.58
N MET A 87 -4.75 -5.62 -4.11
CA MET A 87 -3.62 -6.45 -4.50
C MET A 87 -3.57 -6.38 -6.04
N PRO A 88 -2.47 -6.70 -6.74
CA PRO A 88 -2.55 -6.99 -8.17
C PRO A 88 -3.61 -8.08 -8.38
N LEU A 89 -4.79 -7.65 -8.81
CA LEU A 89 -5.96 -8.50 -8.96
C LEU A 89 -6.12 -8.81 -10.45
N ALA A 90 -6.15 -10.09 -10.77
CA ALA A 90 -6.51 -10.52 -12.10
C ALA A 90 -7.93 -10.01 -12.45
N THR A 91 -8.09 -9.33 -13.57
CA THR A 91 -9.39 -8.87 -14.06
C THR A 91 -10.06 -9.88 -14.98
N GLU A 92 -9.32 -10.91 -15.41
CA GLU A 92 -9.78 -11.92 -16.35
C GLU A 92 -9.39 -13.33 -15.88
N GLU A 93 -10.21 -14.31 -16.26
CA GLU A 93 -9.92 -15.71 -16.01
C GLU A 93 -9.10 -16.29 -17.15
N LYS A 94 -7.92 -16.81 -16.81
CA LYS A 94 -7.13 -17.64 -17.71
C LYS A 94 -7.35 -19.11 -17.35
N ASN A 95 -7.12 -19.99 -18.32
CA ASN A 95 -7.22 -21.42 -18.08
C ASN A 95 -6.31 -21.85 -16.90
N LEU A 96 -6.86 -22.58 -15.93
CA LEU A 96 -6.17 -23.11 -14.74
C LEU A 96 -4.83 -23.77 -15.07
N GLN A 97 -4.74 -24.57 -16.14
CA GLN A 97 -3.48 -25.23 -16.50
C GLN A 97 -2.40 -24.20 -16.90
N GLY A 98 -2.81 -23.12 -17.57
CA GLY A 98 -1.92 -22.02 -17.95
C GLY A 98 -1.54 -21.10 -16.79
N ILE A 99 -2.42 -20.94 -15.79
CA ILE A 99 -2.09 -20.25 -14.53
C ILE A 99 -1.06 -21.08 -13.74
N ALA A 100 -1.32 -22.37 -13.56
CA ALA A 100 -0.43 -23.28 -12.83
C ALA A 100 0.96 -23.37 -13.47
N LEU A 101 1.05 -23.52 -14.79
CA LEU A 101 2.34 -23.58 -15.49
C LEU A 101 3.14 -22.27 -15.35
N ARG A 102 2.48 -21.12 -15.44
CA ARG A 102 3.13 -19.82 -15.23
C ARG A 102 3.58 -19.62 -13.78
N LEU A 103 2.79 -20.08 -12.81
CA LEU A 103 3.18 -20.03 -11.41
C LEU A 103 4.39 -20.93 -11.17
N LEU A 104 4.38 -22.17 -11.66
CA LEU A 104 5.52 -23.09 -11.54
C LEU A 104 6.76 -22.55 -12.24
N LYS A 105 6.61 -21.89 -13.39
CA LYS A 105 7.73 -21.22 -14.06
C LYS A 105 8.27 -20.05 -13.23
N GLY A 106 7.40 -19.21 -12.67
CA GLY A 106 7.82 -18.09 -11.83
C GLY A 106 8.41 -18.51 -10.48
N LEU A 107 8.06 -19.71 -10.00
CA LEU A 107 8.61 -20.33 -8.80
C LEU A 107 9.75 -21.31 -9.11
N ASN A 108 10.33 -21.27 -10.31
CA ASN A 108 11.44 -22.15 -10.67
C ASN A 108 12.61 -21.94 -9.68
N ASP A 109 13.25 -23.04 -9.27
CA ASP A 109 14.28 -23.00 -8.23
C ASP A 109 15.44 -22.07 -8.61
N ASP A 110 15.87 -22.08 -9.87
CA ASP A 110 16.97 -21.21 -10.34
C ASP A 110 16.60 -19.72 -10.24
N ASP A 111 15.43 -19.33 -10.76
CA ASP A 111 14.93 -17.95 -10.72
C ASP A 111 14.69 -17.47 -9.27
N MET A 112 14.27 -18.40 -8.40
CA MET A 112 14.06 -18.14 -6.97
C MET A 112 15.37 -18.01 -6.20
N GLN A 113 16.42 -18.77 -6.56
CA GLN A 113 17.75 -18.59 -5.98
C GLN A 113 18.36 -17.25 -6.40
N GLU A 114 18.24 -16.87 -7.68
CA GLU A 114 18.71 -15.56 -8.14
C GLU A 114 17.96 -14.41 -7.46
N LEU A 115 16.64 -14.53 -7.32
CA LEU A 115 15.83 -13.56 -6.60
C LEU A 115 16.23 -13.46 -5.12
N LYS A 116 16.47 -14.59 -4.46
CA LYS A 116 16.90 -14.66 -3.07
C LYS A 116 18.27 -13.99 -2.88
N THR A 117 19.25 -14.30 -3.72
CA THR A 117 20.60 -13.73 -3.64
C THR A 117 20.54 -12.23 -3.87
N SER A 118 19.88 -11.78 -4.94
CA SER A 118 19.72 -10.35 -5.25
C SER A 118 19.03 -9.59 -4.11
N MET A 119 18.02 -10.20 -3.47
CA MET A 119 17.31 -9.59 -2.35
C MET A 119 18.17 -9.50 -1.09
N ILE A 120 19.08 -10.45 -0.85
CA ILE A 120 20.04 -10.36 0.25
C ILE A 120 21.03 -9.24 -0.03
N ASP A 121 21.64 -9.24 -1.22
CA ASP A 121 22.69 -8.29 -1.59
C ASP A 121 22.20 -6.83 -1.54
N ILE A 122 20.98 -6.55 -2.03
CA ILE A 122 20.40 -5.20 -2.06
C ILE A 122 19.86 -4.72 -0.70
N LEU A 123 19.47 -5.64 0.19
CA LEU A 123 18.78 -5.27 1.45
C LEU A 123 19.60 -5.52 2.71
N GLU A 124 20.82 -6.02 2.60
CA GLU A 124 21.69 -6.40 3.73
C GLU A 124 21.91 -5.23 4.69
N ASP A 125 22.12 -4.03 4.16
CA ASP A 125 22.42 -2.82 4.94
C ASP A 125 21.16 -2.03 5.36
N GLY A 126 19.98 -2.48 4.90
CA GLY A 126 18.68 -1.86 5.14
C GLY A 126 18.40 -0.58 4.35
N LYS A 127 19.20 -0.24 3.34
CA LYS A 127 19.02 0.96 2.49
C LYS A 127 19.34 0.67 1.03
N VAL A 128 18.39 0.92 0.14
CA VAL A 128 18.64 0.83 -1.30
C VAL A 128 19.43 2.05 -1.77
N SER A 129 20.64 1.85 -2.28
CA SER A 129 21.48 2.90 -2.86
C SER A 129 21.02 3.30 -4.27
N ASP A 130 21.54 4.41 -4.81
CA ASP A 130 21.22 4.88 -6.17
C ASP A 130 21.69 3.87 -7.25
N ASP A 131 22.81 3.18 -7.01
CA ASP A 131 23.35 2.15 -7.89
C ASP A 131 22.53 0.84 -7.84
N GLU A 132 21.96 0.49 -6.70
CA GLU A 132 21.09 -0.68 -6.51
C GLU A 132 19.66 -0.46 -7.03
N LEU A 133 19.24 0.80 -7.19
CA LEU A 133 17.86 1.17 -7.51
C LEU A 133 17.35 0.51 -8.81
N THR A 134 18.25 0.28 -9.77
CA THR A 134 17.90 -0.42 -11.02
C THR A 134 17.61 -1.90 -10.79
N GLU A 135 18.41 -2.57 -9.96
CA GLU A 135 18.23 -3.99 -9.64
C GLU A 135 17.04 -4.19 -8.70
N PHE A 136 16.87 -3.29 -7.73
CA PHE A 136 15.72 -3.27 -6.85
C PHE A 136 14.40 -3.13 -7.62
N LYS A 137 14.35 -2.29 -8.67
CA LYS A 137 13.18 -2.20 -9.56
C LYS A 137 12.87 -3.52 -10.26
N LYS A 138 13.88 -4.21 -10.79
CA LYS A 138 13.71 -5.53 -11.43
C LYS A 138 13.19 -6.57 -10.44
N LEU A 139 13.67 -6.53 -9.19
CA LEU A 139 13.20 -7.38 -8.10
C LEU A 139 11.70 -7.12 -7.83
N MET A 140 11.30 -5.86 -7.69
CA MET A 140 9.89 -5.50 -7.49
C MET A 140 9.01 -5.94 -8.66
N GLU A 141 9.44 -5.72 -9.90
CA GLU A 141 8.71 -6.18 -11.09
C GLU A 141 8.52 -7.71 -11.12
N HIS A 142 9.51 -8.48 -10.63
CA HIS A 142 9.37 -9.92 -10.55
C HIS A 142 8.32 -10.33 -9.51
N LEU A 143 8.32 -9.69 -8.34
CA LEU A 143 7.32 -9.92 -7.29
C LEU A 143 5.91 -9.54 -7.76
N ASP A 144 5.77 -8.44 -8.51
CA ASP A 144 4.48 -8.01 -9.06
C ASP A 144 3.90 -9.04 -10.04
N ARG A 145 4.74 -9.60 -10.92
CA ARG A 145 4.33 -10.69 -11.84
C ARG A 145 3.86 -11.94 -11.09
N LEU A 146 4.56 -12.33 -10.03
CA LEU A 146 4.16 -13.46 -9.20
C LEU A 146 2.82 -13.20 -8.50
N ALA A 147 2.66 -12.00 -7.95
CA ALA A 147 1.43 -11.61 -7.26
C ALA A 147 0.21 -11.60 -8.20
N GLU A 148 0.38 -11.15 -9.46
CA GLU A 148 -0.66 -11.24 -10.49
C GLU A 148 -1.07 -12.71 -10.75
N ILE A 149 -0.11 -13.61 -10.97
CA ILE A 149 -0.39 -15.04 -11.22
C ILE A 149 -1.09 -15.67 -10.01
N ILE A 150 -0.67 -15.35 -8.78
CA ILE A 150 -1.32 -15.81 -7.56
C ILE A 150 -2.77 -15.31 -7.50
N SER A 151 -3.02 -14.06 -7.88
CA SER A 151 -4.39 -13.53 -7.93
C SER A 151 -5.24 -14.19 -9.00
N GLU A 152 -4.69 -14.51 -10.17
CA GLU A 152 -5.41 -15.26 -11.21
C GLU A 152 -5.89 -16.61 -10.64
N LEU A 153 -5.01 -17.32 -9.92
CA LEU A 153 -5.35 -18.60 -9.30
C LEU A 153 -6.43 -18.45 -8.23
N LYS A 154 -6.33 -17.43 -7.38
CA LYS A 154 -7.36 -17.13 -6.36
C LYS A 154 -8.71 -16.82 -6.99
N LEU A 155 -8.74 -16.02 -8.06
CA LEU A 155 -9.98 -15.69 -8.77
C LEU A 155 -10.64 -16.94 -9.37
N ALA A 156 -9.87 -17.78 -10.05
CA ALA A 156 -10.36 -19.02 -10.61
C ALA A 156 -10.86 -19.98 -9.51
N GLY A 157 -10.10 -20.11 -8.42
CA GLY A 157 -10.49 -20.88 -7.25
C GLY A 157 -11.80 -20.38 -6.61
N GLU A 158 -11.98 -19.07 -6.46
CA GLU A 158 -13.22 -18.50 -5.93
C GLU A 158 -14.44 -18.82 -6.79
N LYS A 159 -14.32 -18.77 -8.12
CA LYS A 159 -15.42 -19.12 -9.03
C LYS A 159 -15.85 -20.58 -8.87
N ILE A 160 -14.88 -21.49 -8.86
CA ILE A 160 -15.09 -22.93 -8.67
C ILE A 160 -15.75 -23.22 -7.31
N LEU A 161 -15.21 -22.63 -6.23
CA LEU A 161 -15.70 -22.85 -4.88
C LEU A 161 -17.09 -22.23 -4.62
N LYS A 162 -17.44 -21.15 -5.32
CA LYS A 162 -18.76 -20.51 -5.24
C LYS A 162 -19.81 -21.16 -6.16
N GLY A 163 -19.46 -22.24 -6.88
CA GLY A 163 -20.40 -23.00 -7.71
C GLY A 163 -21.00 -22.19 -8.86
N ARG A 164 -20.20 -21.37 -9.53
CA ARG A 164 -20.55 -20.73 -10.81
C ARG A 164 -19.74 -21.32 -11.94
#